data_AF-A0A3M8AQL5-F1
#
_entry.id   AF-A0A3M8AQL5-F1
#
_cell.length_a   1.000
_cell.length_b   1.000
_cell.length_c   1.000
_cell.angle_alpha   90.00
_cell.angle_beta   90.00
_cell.angle_gamma   90.00
#
_symmetry.space_group_name_H-M   'P 1'
#
loop_
_entity.id
_entity.type
_entity.pdbx_description
1 polymer ?
#
loop_
_entity_poly.entity_id
_entity_poly.type
_entity_poly.pdbx_seq_one_letter_code
_entity_poly.pdbx_strand_id
1 'polypeptide(L)'
;MSDRFFGNYKAFVVIPEKEQKGVPKAFDPSNYTRHFVLTFSLYDSLIANWKEAAKFQVQPKQSLARVVNAFNLKHGDAVYLQVLEMEEDQSYFVLALSCKTSGDQEQADMNRINHLLEKDFATDLLIAETWYQLIGAKGKFERKLFSYSILPYH
;
A
#
# COMPACT_ATOMS: atom_id res chain seq x y z
N MET A 1 -48.46 -11.10 22.05
CA MET A 1 -47.08 -11.15 22.56
C MET A 1 -46.17 -10.54 21.52
N SER A 2 -45.85 -9.27 21.66
CA SER A 2 -44.68 -8.62 21.07
C SER A 2 -44.42 -7.38 21.91
N ASP A 3 -43.16 -7.00 22.10
CA ASP A 3 -42.71 -5.59 22.03
C ASP A 3 -41.35 -5.34 22.70
N ARG A 4 -40.69 -6.31 23.32
CA ARG A 4 -39.39 -6.04 23.97
C ARG A 4 -38.31 -7.11 23.79
N PHE A 5 -38.34 -7.85 22.69
CA PHE A 5 -37.30 -8.85 22.43
C PHE A 5 -35.88 -8.24 22.35
N PHE A 6 -35.78 -6.97 21.90
CA PHE A 6 -34.51 -6.24 21.82
C PHE A 6 -34.43 -5.02 22.75
N GLY A 7 -35.27 -4.89 23.79
CA GLY A 7 -35.31 -3.68 24.63
C GLY A 7 -33.98 -3.29 25.30
N ASN A 8 -33.09 -4.26 25.50
CA ASN A 8 -31.79 -4.08 26.14
C ASN A 8 -30.60 -4.16 25.17
N TYR A 9 -30.80 -4.08 23.85
CA TYR A 9 -29.72 -4.29 22.87
C TYR A 9 -28.51 -3.37 23.09
N LYS A 10 -28.72 -2.16 23.62
CA LYS A 10 -27.65 -1.20 23.92
C LYS A 10 -26.62 -1.72 24.94
N ALA A 11 -27.01 -2.63 25.85
CA ALA A 11 -26.09 -3.26 26.79
C ALA A 11 -25.12 -4.26 26.10
N PHE A 12 -25.41 -4.65 24.87
CA PHE A 12 -24.62 -5.56 24.05
C PHE A 12 -23.91 -4.84 22.89
N VAL A 13 -24.12 -3.52 22.76
CA VAL A 13 -23.40 -2.69 21.79
C VAL A 13 -22.00 -2.43 22.36
N VAL A 14 -21.03 -3.21 21.91
CA VAL A 14 -19.61 -2.88 22.09
C VAL A 14 -19.31 -1.77 21.09
N ILE A 15 -19.20 -0.54 21.60
CA ILE A 15 -18.70 0.58 20.80
C ILE A 15 -17.22 0.27 20.56
N PRO A 16 -16.78 0.07 19.29
CA PRO A 16 -15.37 -0.17 19.04
C PRO A 16 -14.60 1.03 19.59
N GLU A 17 -13.67 0.77 20.50
CA GLU A 17 -12.71 1.77 20.93
C GLU A 17 -12.11 2.34 19.66
N LYS A 18 -12.25 3.66 19.46
CA LYS A 18 -11.52 4.32 18.38
C LYS A 18 -10.07 3.97 18.62
N GLU A 19 -9.51 3.11 17.79
CA GLU A 19 -8.07 2.89 17.73
C GLU A 19 -7.45 4.28 17.77
N GLN A 20 -6.69 4.55 18.84
CA GLN A 20 -5.98 5.81 18.95
C GLN A 20 -5.12 5.88 17.71
N LYS A 21 -5.53 6.72 16.75
CA LYS A 21 -4.74 7.01 15.56
C LYS A 21 -3.41 7.51 16.11
N GLY A 22 -2.41 6.63 16.09
CA GLY A 22 -1.08 6.95 16.56
C GLY A 22 -0.67 8.22 15.85
N VAL A 23 -0.29 9.23 16.63
CA VAL A 23 0.35 10.43 16.09
C VAL A 23 1.43 9.92 15.13
N PRO A 24 1.48 10.39 13.87
CA PRO A 24 2.49 9.93 12.94
C PRO A 24 3.85 10.23 13.55
N LYS A 25 4.53 9.18 14.05
CA LYS A 25 5.89 9.28 14.54
C LYS A 25 6.75 9.70 13.35
N ALA A 26 7.65 10.65 13.58
CA ALA A 26 8.65 10.98 12.57
C ALA A 26 9.44 9.72 12.22
N PHE A 27 9.58 9.44 10.93
CA PHE A 27 10.37 8.30 10.46
C PHE A 27 11.82 8.46 10.87
N ASP A 28 12.36 7.43 11.50
CA ASP A 28 13.76 7.34 11.89
C ASP A 28 14.32 6.00 11.36
N PRO A 29 15.19 6.03 10.34
CA PRO A 29 15.77 4.83 9.72
C PRO A 29 16.46 3.92 10.73
N SER A 30 17.08 4.46 11.79
CA SER A 30 17.81 3.68 12.79
C SER A 30 16.92 2.75 13.61
N ASN A 31 15.60 2.96 13.59
CA ASN A 31 14.65 2.06 14.22
C ASN A 31 14.38 0.79 13.41
N TYR A 32 14.86 0.71 12.16
CA TYR A 32 14.62 -0.43 11.26
C TYR A 32 15.91 -1.20 11.02
N THR A 33 15.80 -2.51 10.84
CA THR A 33 16.96 -3.41 10.71
C THR A 33 17.29 -3.74 9.26
N ARG A 34 16.34 -3.57 8.34
CA ARG A 34 16.51 -3.85 6.91
C ARG A 34 15.79 -2.82 6.07
N HIS A 35 16.42 -2.49 4.95
CA HIS A 35 15.92 -1.55 3.96
C HIS A 35 15.90 -2.18 2.58
N PHE A 36 14.90 -1.84 1.78
CA PHE A 36 14.74 -2.34 0.42
C PHE A 36 14.33 -1.19 -0.49
N VAL A 37 14.84 -1.21 -1.72
CA VAL A 37 14.36 -0.37 -2.81
C VAL A 37 13.39 -1.20 -3.65
N LEU A 38 12.19 -0.67 -3.81
CA LEU A 38 11.11 -1.27 -4.57
C LEU A 38 10.85 -0.45 -5.82
N THR A 39 10.90 -1.07 -6.99
CA THR A 39 10.56 -0.41 -8.25
C THR A 39 9.27 -1.03 -8.78
N PHE A 40 8.25 -0.19 -8.99
CA PHE A 40 6.94 -0.60 -9.50
C PHE A 40 6.72 -0.02 -10.89
N SER A 41 6.32 -0.86 -11.85
CA SER A 41 5.91 -0.45 -13.19
C SER A 41 4.52 -0.99 -13.50
N LEU A 42 3.73 -0.24 -14.30
CA LEU A 42 2.41 -0.69 -14.70
C LEU A 42 2.49 -1.99 -15.51
N TYR A 43 1.64 -2.96 -15.17
CA TYR A 43 1.52 -4.20 -15.91
C TYR A 43 0.52 -4.03 -17.06
N ASP A 44 0.88 -4.44 -18.29
CA ASP A 44 0.01 -4.29 -19.47
C ASP A 44 -0.47 -2.82 -19.65
N SER A 45 0.46 -1.87 -19.51
CA SER A 45 0.14 -0.43 -19.40
C SER A 45 -0.53 0.14 -20.66
N LEU A 46 -1.58 0.95 -20.46
CA LEU A 46 -2.23 1.74 -21.50
C LEU A 46 -1.67 3.17 -21.62
N ILE A 47 -0.75 3.54 -20.72
CA ILE A 47 -0.08 4.84 -20.71
C ILE A 47 1.44 4.66 -20.87
N ALA A 48 2.07 5.58 -21.59
CA ALA A 48 3.53 5.61 -21.72
C ALA A 48 4.22 6.27 -20.51
N ASN A 49 3.52 7.21 -19.87
CA ASN A 49 4.01 7.98 -18.73
C ASN A 49 2.86 8.51 -17.85
N TRP A 50 3.16 8.96 -16.63
CA TRP A 50 2.15 9.40 -15.67
C TRP A 50 1.39 10.66 -16.09
N LYS A 51 1.92 11.52 -16.99
CA LYS A 51 1.15 12.69 -17.52
C LYS A 51 -0.13 12.24 -18.23
N GLU A 52 -0.10 11.07 -18.85
CA GLU A 52 -1.25 10.53 -19.56
C GLU A 52 -2.34 9.98 -18.63
N ALA A 53 -2.02 9.73 -17.34
CA ALA A 53 -2.98 9.21 -16.37
C ALA A 53 -4.17 10.17 -16.14
N ALA A 54 -3.96 11.48 -16.37
CA ALA A 54 -5.03 12.48 -16.32
C ALA A 54 -6.16 12.21 -17.33
N LYS A 55 -5.87 11.55 -18.47
CA LYS A 55 -6.88 11.14 -19.45
C LYS A 55 -7.89 10.14 -18.87
N PHE A 56 -7.46 9.40 -17.84
CA PHE A 56 -8.26 8.42 -17.10
C PHE A 56 -8.76 8.98 -15.76
N GLN A 57 -8.62 10.29 -15.52
CA GLN A 57 -8.99 10.95 -14.27
C GLN A 57 -8.26 10.42 -13.04
N VAL A 58 -7.10 9.79 -13.23
CA VAL A 58 -6.25 9.30 -12.14
C VAL A 58 -5.24 10.39 -11.78
N GLN A 59 -4.98 10.60 -10.49
CA GLN A 59 -3.93 11.49 -9.98
C GLN A 59 -2.83 10.67 -9.28
N PRO A 60 -1.89 10.08 -10.02
CA PRO A 60 -1.01 9.03 -9.50
C PRO A 60 -0.21 9.45 -8.26
N LYS A 61 0.39 10.66 -8.27
CA LYS A 61 1.18 11.18 -7.15
C LYS A 61 0.34 11.33 -5.87
N GLN A 62 -0.85 11.91 -5.97
CA GLN A 62 -1.72 12.14 -4.81
C GLN A 62 -2.28 10.82 -4.27
N SER A 63 -2.72 9.94 -5.17
CA SER A 63 -3.20 8.61 -4.80
C SER A 63 -2.11 7.78 -4.13
N LEU A 64 -0.90 7.77 -4.69
CA LEU A 64 0.24 7.04 -4.13
C LEU A 64 0.57 7.54 -2.73
N ALA A 65 0.66 8.86 -2.55
CA ALA A 65 0.91 9.45 -1.23
C ALA A 65 -0.17 9.07 -0.21
N ARG A 66 -1.46 9.06 -0.63
CA ARG A 66 -2.56 8.64 0.24
C ARG A 66 -2.44 7.17 0.66
N VAL A 67 -2.15 6.27 -0.28
CA VAL A 67 -2.00 4.84 0.01
C VAL A 67 -0.77 4.57 0.87
N VAL A 68 0.37 5.20 0.58
CA VAL A 68 1.58 5.08 1.42
C VAL A 68 1.32 5.56 2.85
N ASN A 69 0.62 6.68 3.02
CA ASN A 69 0.24 7.16 4.36
C ASN A 69 -0.70 6.20 5.09
N ALA A 70 -1.72 5.68 4.39
CA ALA A 70 -2.63 4.70 4.97
C ALA A 70 -1.92 3.40 5.36
N PHE A 71 -1.01 2.94 4.49
CA PHE A 71 -0.15 1.79 4.73
C PHE A 71 0.69 1.98 6.00
N ASN A 72 1.42 3.10 6.10
CA ASN A 72 2.26 3.38 7.27
C ASN A 72 1.44 3.47 8.57
N LEU A 73 0.24 4.05 8.51
CA LEU A 73 -0.67 4.08 9.66
C LEU A 73 -1.15 2.68 10.06
N LYS A 74 -1.44 1.81 9.09
CA LYS A 74 -1.91 0.43 9.32
C LYS A 74 -0.81 -0.45 9.93
N HIS A 75 0.43 -0.29 9.50
CA HIS A 75 1.54 -1.16 9.91
C HIS A 75 2.39 -0.57 11.05
N GLY A 76 2.16 0.69 11.42
CA GLY A 76 2.79 1.36 12.56
C GLY A 76 4.32 1.28 12.50
N ASP A 77 4.93 0.90 13.62
CA ASP A 77 6.40 0.86 13.73
C ASP A 77 7.03 -0.41 13.13
N ALA A 78 6.24 -1.39 12.64
CA ALA A 78 6.79 -2.65 12.14
C ALA A 78 7.41 -2.51 10.74
N VAL A 79 6.77 -1.71 9.89
CA VAL A 79 7.13 -1.51 8.49
C VAL A 79 6.83 -0.07 8.09
N TYR A 80 7.70 0.53 7.28
CA TYR A 80 7.53 1.88 6.78
C TYR A 80 7.84 1.98 5.29
N LEU A 81 6.95 2.62 4.53
CA LEU A 81 7.11 2.94 3.11
C LEU A 81 7.37 4.44 2.93
N GLN A 82 8.29 4.76 2.03
CA GLN A 82 8.58 6.12 1.60
C GLN A 82 8.64 6.17 0.07
N VAL A 83 8.00 7.18 -0.54
CA VAL A 83 8.16 7.43 -1.97
C VAL A 83 9.53 8.08 -2.21
N LEU A 84 10.35 7.46 -3.06
CA LEU A 84 11.66 7.99 -3.47
C LEU A 84 11.57 8.74 -4.80
N GLU A 85 10.84 8.18 -5.77
CA GLU A 85 10.78 8.69 -7.14
C GLU A 85 9.40 8.44 -7.74
N MET A 86 8.84 9.48 -8.38
CA MET A 86 7.68 9.36 -9.26
C MET A 86 7.63 10.56 -10.20
N GLU A 87 8.39 10.50 -11.29
CA GLU A 87 8.47 11.59 -12.26
C GLU A 87 7.41 11.46 -13.34
N GLU A 88 6.84 12.59 -13.77
CA GLU A 88 5.66 12.57 -14.63
C GLU A 88 5.91 11.98 -16.02
N ASP A 89 7.15 12.07 -16.51
CA ASP A 89 7.61 11.54 -17.79
C ASP A 89 7.97 10.04 -17.76
N GLN A 90 7.86 9.40 -16.60
CA GLN A 90 8.08 7.98 -16.42
C GLN A 90 6.74 7.22 -16.27
N SER A 91 6.78 5.89 -16.38
CA SER A 91 5.66 4.98 -16.14
C SER A 91 5.93 3.98 -15.00
N TYR A 92 6.91 4.31 -14.16
CA TYR A 92 7.25 3.58 -12.95
C TYR A 92 7.35 4.55 -11.77
N PHE A 93 7.40 4.00 -10.55
CA PHE A 93 7.75 4.74 -9.34
C PHE A 93 8.62 3.86 -8.44
N VAL A 94 9.36 4.52 -7.55
CA VAL A 94 10.30 3.87 -6.64
C VAL A 94 9.92 4.18 -5.20
N LEU A 95 9.90 3.15 -4.37
CA LEU A 95 9.67 3.25 -2.93
C LEU A 95 10.86 2.70 -2.15
N ALA A 96 11.13 3.28 -0.99
CA ALA A 96 11.91 2.64 0.06
C ALA A 96 10.97 1.91 1.02
N LEU A 97 11.32 0.68 1.36
CA LEU A 97 10.67 -0.12 2.39
C LEU A 97 11.65 -0.38 3.52
N SER A 98 11.28 -0.01 4.73
CA SER A 98 12.06 -0.28 5.95
C SER A 98 11.29 -1.22 6.86
N CYS A 99 11.94 -2.29 7.34
CA CYS A 99 11.31 -3.34 8.12
C CYS A 99 12.04 -3.57 9.44
N LYS A 100 11.29 -3.79 10.52
CA LYS A 100 11.81 -4.38 11.76
C LYS A 100 11.72 -5.90 11.64
N THR A 101 12.81 -6.54 11.27
CA THR A 101 12.87 -8.01 11.20
C THR A 101 13.42 -8.58 12.52
N SER A 102 12.86 -9.71 12.94
CA SER A 102 13.29 -10.46 14.11
C SER A 102 14.11 -11.69 13.67
N GLY A 103 15.35 -11.47 13.22
CA GLY A 103 16.33 -12.56 13.01
C GLY A 103 16.79 -12.81 11.56
N ASP A 104 17.65 -13.82 11.41
CA ASP A 104 18.31 -14.23 10.15
C ASP A 104 17.47 -15.24 9.35
N GLN A 105 16.30 -14.83 8.87
CA GLN A 105 15.50 -15.63 7.94
C GLN A 105 15.13 -14.83 6.68
N GLU A 106 16.15 -14.55 5.87
CA GLU A 106 16.04 -13.75 4.63
C GLU A 106 14.90 -14.21 3.71
N GLN A 107 14.76 -15.53 3.49
CA GLN A 107 13.69 -16.06 2.64
C GLN A 107 12.28 -15.84 3.23
N ALA A 108 12.13 -15.96 4.55
CA ALA A 108 10.86 -15.72 5.23
C ALA A 108 10.49 -14.24 5.21
N ASP A 109 11.48 -13.37 5.38
CA ASP A 109 11.30 -11.92 5.30
C ASP A 109 10.88 -11.49 3.89
N MET A 110 11.52 -12.02 2.84
CA MET A 110 11.15 -11.74 1.45
C MET A 110 9.73 -12.23 1.13
N ASN A 111 9.34 -13.41 1.61
CA ASN A 111 7.97 -13.91 1.45
C ASN A 111 6.94 -13.01 2.14
N ARG A 112 7.27 -12.52 3.35
CA ARG A 112 6.42 -11.60 4.10
C ARG A 112 6.29 -10.24 3.41
N ILE A 113 7.39 -9.72 2.88
CA ILE A 113 7.40 -8.47 2.11
C ILE A 113 6.53 -8.62 0.86
N ASN A 114 6.73 -9.68 0.06
CA ASN A 114 5.91 -9.94 -1.11
C ASN A 114 4.42 -10.00 -0.75
N HIS A 115 4.08 -10.71 0.32
CA HIS A 115 2.70 -10.82 0.77
C HIS A 115 2.08 -9.45 1.10
N LEU A 116 2.84 -8.62 1.82
CA LEU A 116 2.43 -7.30 2.26
C LEU A 116 2.33 -6.33 1.07
N LEU A 117 3.25 -6.39 0.11
CA LEU A 117 3.18 -5.58 -1.10
C LEU A 117 2.00 -5.98 -2.01
N GLU A 118 1.71 -7.27 -2.16
CA GLU A 118 0.60 -7.73 -3.00
C GLU A 118 -0.76 -7.49 -2.35
N LYS A 119 -0.92 -7.91 -1.09
CA LYS A 119 -2.24 -7.91 -0.45
C LYS A 119 -2.64 -6.58 0.16
N ASP A 120 -1.70 -5.85 0.73
CA ASP A 120 -2.01 -4.57 1.35
C ASP A 120 -1.78 -3.44 0.34
N PHE A 121 -0.55 -3.28 -0.14
CA PHE A 121 -0.18 -2.09 -0.91
C PHE A 121 -0.77 -2.04 -2.32
N ALA A 122 -0.54 -3.08 -3.15
CA ALA A 122 -1.00 -3.11 -4.53
C ALA A 122 -2.53 -3.17 -4.64
N THR A 123 -3.18 -3.86 -3.70
CA THR A 123 -4.65 -3.93 -3.63
C THR A 123 -5.25 -2.58 -3.26
N ASP A 124 -4.69 -1.86 -2.28
CA ASP A 124 -5.15 -0.53 -1.92
C ASP A 124 -4.98 0.47 -3.08
N LEU A 125 -3.87 0.39 -3.82
CA LEU A 125 -3.67 1.20 -5.04
C LEU A 125 -4.69 0.87 -6.13
N LEU A 126 -5.01 -0.42 -6.34
CA LEU A 126 -6.01 -0.85 -7.31
C LEU A 126 -7.40 -0.24 -7.03
N ILE A 127 -7.74 -0.07 -5.75
CA ILE A 127 -9.07 0.37 -5.30
C ILE A 127 -9.16 1.90 -5.11
N ALA A 128 -8.05 2.60 -4.84
CA ALA A 128 -8.06 4.01 -4.41
C ALA A 128 -8.63 5.02 -5.42
N GLU A 129 -8.12 5.05 -6.66
CA GLU A 129 -8.48 6.08 -7.66
C GLU A 129 -8.61 5.48 -9.07
N THR A 130 -9.22 4.31 -9.18
CA THR A 130 -9.47 3.62 -10.47
C THR A 130 -8.22 3.30 -11.29
N TRP A 131 -7.10 3.00 -10.62
CA TRP A 131 -5.83 2.65 -11.28
C TRP A 131 -5.95 1.46 -12.25
N TYR A 132 -6.95 0.60 -12.07
CA TYR A 132 -7.30 -0.47 -13.01
C TYR A 132 -7.63 0.04 -14.44
N GLN A 133 -7.92 1.33 -14.61
CA GLN A 133 -8.13 1.93 -15.93
C GLN A 133 -6.82 2.15 -16.70
N LEU A 134 -5.68 2.20 -16.00
CA LEU A 134 -4.36 2.41 -16.60
C LEU A 134 -3.77 1.13 -17.20
N ILE A 135 -4.42 -0.01 -17.01
CA ILE A 135 -3.97 -1.33 -17.47
C ILE A 135 -4.93 -1.92 -18.51
N GLY A 136 -4.38 -2.70 -19.42
CA GLY A 136 -5.06 -3.34 -20.53
C GLY A 136 -5.88 -4.55 -20.12
N ALA A 137 -6.39 -5.26 -21.13
CA ALA A 137 -7.27 -6.41 -20.93
C ALA A 137 -6.57 -7.56 -20.19
N LYS A 138 -5.27 -7.77 -20.43
CA LYS A 138 -4.50 -8.83 -19.78
C LYS A 138 -4.31 -8.51 -18.30
N GLY A 139 -3.95 -7.27 -17.98
CA GLY A 139 -3.81 -6.83 -16.59
C GLY A 139 -5.13 -6.92 -15.80
N LYS A 140 -6.26 -6.58 -16.42
CA LYS A 140 -7.59 -6.72 -15.80
C LYS A 140 -7.97 -8.18 -15.56
N PHE A 141 -7.71 -9.06 -16.52
CA PHE A 141 -7.98 -10.50 -16.38
C PHE A 141 -7.17 -11.12 -15.24
N GLU A 142 -5.88 -10.80 -15.18
CA GLU A 142 -4.97 -11.29 -14.13
C GLU A 142 -5.12 -10.54 -12.80
N ARG A 143 -5.93 -9.48 -12.76
CA ARG A 143 -6.10 -8.56 -11.62
C ARG A 143 -4.77 -8.01 -11.11
N LYS A 144 -3.83 -7.77 -12.03
CA LYS A 144 -2.46 -7.34 -11.74
C LYS A 144 -2.25 -5.92 -12.24
N LEU A 145 -2.08 -4.99 -11.30
CA LEU A 145 -1.84 -3.57 -11.60
C LEU A 145 -0.37 -3.28 -11.92
N PHE A 146 0.55 -3.90 -11.17
CA PHE A 146 1.98 -3.64 -11.29
C PHE A 146 2.78 -4.91 -11.49
N SER A 147 3.90 -4.75 -12.18
CA SER A 147 5.09 -5.57 -12.00
C SER A 147 6.02 -4.85 -11.02
N TYR A 148 6.77 -5.59 -10.21
CA TYR A 148 7.69 -4.98 -9.26
C TYR A 148 8.98 -5.80 -9.10
N SER A 149 10.04 -5.11 -8.68
CA SER A 149 11.31 -5.71 -8.25
C SER A 149 11.68 -5.22 -6.86
N ILE A 150 12.35 -6.08 -6.09
CA ILE A 150 12.79 -5.81 -4.72
C ILE A 150 14.30 -5.97 -4.66
N LEU A 151 15.01 -4.92 -4.26
CA LEU A 151 16.45 -4.93 -4.07
C LEU A 151 16.79 -4.59 -2.62
N PRO A 152 17.54 -5.43 -1.90
CA PRO A 152 18.09 -5.05 -0.59
C PRO A 152 18.96 -3.80 -0.70
N TYR A 153 18.85 -2.92 0.29
CA TYR A 153 19.67 -1.73 0.43
C TYR A 153 20.54 -1.87 1.68
N HIS A 154 21.85 -1.87 1.50
CA HIS A 154 22.88 -2.07 2.52
C HIS A 154 23.58 -0.76 2.87
#